data_AF-A0A267E8A5-F1
#
_entry.id   AF-A0A267E8A5-F1
#
_cell.length_a   1.000
_cell.length_b   1.000
_cell.length_c   1.000
_cell.angle_alpha   90.00
_cell.angle_beta   90.00
_cell.angle_gamma   90.00
#
_symmetry.space_group_name_H-M   'P 1'
#
loop_
_entity.id
_entity.type
_entity.pdbx_description
1 polymer ?
#
loop_
_entity_poly.entity_id
_entity_poly.type
_entity_poly.pdbx_seq_one_letter_code
_entity_poly.pdbx_strand_id
1 'polypeptide(L)'
;MASTGVAAFNIAGETLHSALKLNVNFSAGVGKKSLMEMQEQWKDVRYIFIDEFSMLGQRLLRKVDARLRELFPEHSKQSFGGRSVILIGDVFQLPPVLDTQLYVYNPNQKKHDILKSEGYKLYMVQKGCASDRTSPTSKRYGIRPVVG
;
A
#
# COMPACT_ATOMS: atom_id res chain seq x y z
N MET A 1 -2.80 -6.36 -10.24
CA MET A 1 -2.73 -4.91 -10.52
C MET A 1 -1.29 -4.45 -10.39
N ALA A 2 -0.92 -3.34 -11.00
CA ALA A 2 0.45 -2.80 -10.90
C ALA A 2 0.47 -1.28 -10.68
N SER A 3 1.61 -0.75 -10.21
CA SER A 3 1.78 0.68 -9.95
C SER A 3 1.84 1.54 -11.23
N THR A 4 2.30 0.99 -12.36
CA THR A 4 2.43 1.67 -13.66
C THR A 4 1.66 0.97 -14.78
N GLY A 5 1.40 1.69 -15.88
CA GLY A 5 0.71 1.18 -17.08
C GLY A 5 1.44 0.02 -17.76
N VAL A 6 2.78 0.10 -17.84
CA VAL A 6 3.61 -0.94 -18.46
C VAL A 6 3.59 -2.23 -17.63
N ALA A 7 3.73 -2.12 -16.31
CA ALA A 7 3.65 -3.28 -15.42
C ALA A 7 2.25 -3.90 -15.41
N ALA A 8 1.18 -3.08 -15.48
CA ALA A 8 -0.19 -3.57 -15.56
C ALA A 8 -0.44 -4.35 -16.86
N PHE A 9 0.04 -3.83 -17.98
CA PHE A 9 -0.01 -4.52 -19.28
C PHE A 9 0.69 -5.88 -19.23
N ASN A 10 1.88 -5.95 -18.60
CA ASN A 10 2.66 -7.19 -18.51
C ASN A 10 1.97 -8.31 -17.70
N ILE A 11 1.11 -7.95 -16.74
CA ILE A 11 0.32 -8.93 -15.95
C ILE A 11 -1.10 -9.10 -16.47
N ALA A 12 -1.40 -8.63 -17.69
CA ALA A 12 -2.76 -8.58 -18.27
C ALA A 12 -3.81 -8.00 -17.31
N GLY A 13 -3.40 -7.01 -16.52
CA GLY A 13 -4.21 -6.37 -15.48
C GLY A 13 -4.34 -4.87 -15.67
N GLU A 14 -4.97 -4.22 -14.71
CA GLU A 14 -5.13 -2.76 -14.70
C GLU A 14 -4.15 -2.09 -13.74
N THR A 15 -3.92 -0.79 -13.97
CA THR A 15 -3.13 0.03 -13.03
C THR A 15 -3.90 0.22 -11.73
N LEU A 16 -3.18 0.36 -10.62
CA LEU A 16 -3.75 0.64 -9.31
C LEU A 16 -4.65 1.89 -9.33
N HIS A 17 -4.27 2.90 -10.11
CA HIS A 17 -5.01 4.14 -10.27
C HIS A 17 -6.32 3.94 -11.03
N SER A 18 -6.30 3.16 -12.12
CA SER A 18 -7.50 2.82 -12.90
C SER A 18 -8.44 1.93 -12.09
N ALA A 19 -7.93 0.84 -11.55
CA ALA A 19 -8.72 -0.20 -10.88
C ALA A 19 -9.43 0.33 -9.62
N LEU A 20 -8.76 1.22 -8.88
CA LEU A 20 -9.33 1.82 -7.68
C LEU A 20 -9.90 3.22 -7.92
N LYS A 21 -9.95 3.72 -9.16
CA LYS A 21 -10.36 5.10 -9.51
C LYS A 21 -9.70 6.13 -8.57
N LEU A 22 -8.39 6.00 -8.38
CA LEU A 22 -7.60 6.91 -7.55
C LEU A 22 -7.32 8.15 -8.40
N ASN A 23 -8.22 9.14 -8.34
CA ASN A 23 -7.97 10.44 -8.97
C ASN A 23 -6.68 11.04 -8.37
N VAL A 24 -5.90 11.77 -9.19
CA VAL A 24 -4.67 12.47 -8.75
C VAL A 24 -4.96 13.33 -7.51
N ASN A 25 -6.14 13.93 -7.49
CA ASN A 25 -6.74 14.59 -6.34
C ASN A 25 -7.73 13.65 -5.63
N PHE A 26 -7.19 12.76 -4.79
CA PHE A 26 -7.97 11.82 -3.96
C PHE A 26 -8.97 12.50 -3.00
N SER A 27 -8.96 13.83 -2.92
CA SER A 27 -9.93 14.66 -2.20
C SER A 27 -11.32 14.66 -2.86
N ALA A 28 -11.39 14.46 -4.17
CA ALA A 28 -12.65 14.24 -4.86
C ALA A 28 -13.01 12.75 -4.74
N GLY A 29 -13.78 12.40 -3.71
CA GLY A 29 -14.30 11.05 -3.51
C GLY A 29 -15.03 10.53 -4.75
N VAL A 30 -15.20 9.20 -4.83
CA VAL A 30 -15.97 8.58 -5.92
C VAL A 30 -17.47 8.81 -5.67
N GLY A 31 -18.21 9.21 -6.73
CA GLY A 31 -19.65 9.38 -6.63
C GLY A 31 -20.35 8.08 -6.21
N LYS A 32 -21.40 8.18 -5.38
CA LYS A 32 -22.09 7.02 -4.78
C LYS A 32 -22.43 5.90 -5.77
N LYS A 33 -22.94 6.27 -6.96
CA LYS A 33 -23.30 5.31 -8.01
C LYS A 33 -22.08 4.51 -8.49
N SER A 34 -20.98 5.19 -8.81
CA SER A 34 -19.74 4.52 -9.22
C SER A 34 -19.14 3.70 -8.09
N LEU A 35 -19.31 4.09 -6.82
CA LEU A 35 -18.83 3.29 -5.71
C LEU A 35 -19.62 1.96 -5.61
N MET A 36 -20.94 2.00 -5.74
CA MET A 36 -21.78 0.80 -5.73
C MET A 36 -21.44 -0.15 -6.88
N GLU A 37 -21.23 0.37 -8.08
CA GLU A 37 -20.79 -0.44 -9.23
C GLU A 37 -19.44 -1.12 -8.96
N MET A 38 -18.49 -0.41 -8.35
CA MET A 38 -17.20 -1.00 -7.97
C MET A 38 -17.34 -2.04 -6.85
N GLN A 39 -18.20 -1.81 -5.86
CA GLN A 39 -18.46 -2.79 -4.80
C GLN A 39 -18.98 -4.10 -5.38
N GLU A 40 -19.92 -4.04 -6.33
CA GLU A 40 -20.44 -5.23 -7.01
C GLU A 40 -19.35 -5.94 -7.82
N GLN A 41 -18.52 -5.19 -8.55
CA GLN A 41 -17.39 -5.75 -9.30
C GLN A 41 -16.33 -6.41 -8.42
N TRP A 42 -16.12 -5.90 -7.20
CA TRP A 42 -15.05 -6.34 -6.29
C TRP A 42 -15.51 -7.31 -5.20
N LYS A 43 -16.81 -7.61 -5.11
CA LYS A 43 -17.41 -8.37 -4.00
C LYS A 43 -16.71 -9.70 -3.69
N ASP A 44 -16.25 -10.41 -4.71
CA ASP A 44 -15.63 -11.74 -4.59
C ASP A 44 -14.09 -11.68 -4.53
N VAL A 45 -13.50 -10.49 -4.63
CA VAL A 45 -12.04 -10.32 -4.58
C VAL A 45 -11.55 -10.60 -3.16
N ARG A 46 -10.63 -11.55 -3.01
CA ARG A 46 -9.99 -11.89 -1.72
C ARG A 46 -8.51 -11.53 -1.67
N TYR A 47 -7.83 -11.62 -2.81
CA TYR A 47 -6.40 -11.38 -2.95
C TYR A 47 -6.14 -10.24 -3.92
N ILE A 48 -5.24 -9.35 -3.54
CA ILE A 48 -4.84 -8.19 -4.33
C ILE A 48 -3.33 -8.27 -4.53
N PHE A 49 -2.91 -8.57 -5.74
CA PHE A 49 -1.51 -8.51 -6.14
C PHE A 49 -1.18 -7.10 -6.62
N ILE A 50 -0.17 -6.49 -6.00
CA ILE A 50 0.39 -5.20 -6.43
C ILE A 50 1.83 -5.42 -6.86
N ASP A 51 2.04 -5.37 -8.17
CA ASP A 51 3.37 -5.45 -8.78
C ASP A 51 4.06 -4.07 -8.81
N GLU A 52 5.40 -4.10 -8.84
CA GLU A 52 6.30 -2.96 -8.73
C GLU A 52 6.04 -2.08 -7.50
N PHE A 53 6.01 -2.73 -6.33
CA PHE A 53 5.76 -2.04 -5.05
C PHE A 53 6.85 -1.03 -4.65
N SER A 54 8.05 -1.14 -5.23
CA SER A 54 9.14 -0.19 -5.04
C SER A 54 8.72 1.22 -5.45
N MET A 55 7.88 1.34 -6.48
CA MET A 55 7.31 2.60 -6.95
C MET A 55 6.06 3.06 -6.18
N LEU A 56 5.62 2.31 -5.16
CA LEU A 56 4.54 2.74 -4.28
C LEU A 56 5.08 3.61 -3.16
N GLY A 57 4.48 4.79 -3.02
CA GLY A 57 4.73 5.67 -1.89
C GLY A 57 3.84 5.37 -0.69
N GLN A 58 4.27 5.80 0.50
CA GLN A 58 3.50 5.67 1.74
C GLN A 58 2.11 6.32 1.63
N ARG A 59 1.97 7.48 0.98
CA ARG A 59 0.66 8.14 0.83
C ARG A 59 -0.25 7.38 -0.11
N LEU A 60 0.30 6.84 -1.19
CA LEU A 60 -0.46 6.05 -2.15
C LEU A 60 -1.00 4.78 -1.48
N LEU A 61 -0.18 4.06 -0.72
CA LEU A 61 -0.63 2.87 0.02
C LEU A 61 -1.75 3.20 1.02
N ARG A 62 -1.67 4.34 1.72
CA ARG A 62 -2.74 4.80 2.60
C ARG A 62 -4.05 5.09 1.84
N LYS A 63 -3.97 5.69 0.65
CA LYS A 63 -5.13 5.95 -0.21
C LYS A 63 -5.77 4.65 -0.71
N VAL A 64 -4.94 3.66 -1.05
CA VAL A 64 -5.38 2.32 -1.45
C VAL A 64 -6.14 1.64 -0.31
N ASP A 65 -5.59 1.66 0.90
CA ASP A 65 -6.28 1.14 2.09
C ASP A 65 -7.61 1.86 2.34
N ALA A 66 -7.68 3.19 2.20
CA ALA A 66 -8.92 3.95 2.32
C ALA A 66 -9.98 3.45 1.32
N ARG A 67 -9.61 3.36 0.04
CA ARG A 67 -10.53 2.93 -1.02
C ARG A 67 -11.00 1.49 -0.83
N LEU A 68 -10.12 0.58 -0.41
CA LEU A 68 -10.51 -0.80 -0.15
C LEU A 68 -11.50 -0.90 1.01
N ARG A 69 -11.35 -0.09 2.06
CA ARG A 69 -12.34 -0.02 3.15
C ARG A 69 -13.69 0.54 2.69
N GLU A 70 -13.70 1.45 1.72
CA GLU A 70 -14.94 1.94 1.09
C GLU A 70 -15.59 0.86 0.21
N LEU A 71 -14.79 0.03 -0.47
CA LEU A 71 -15.27 -1.07 -1.30
C LEU A 71 -15.79 -2.26 -0.48
N PHE A 72 -15.28 -2.46 0.74
CA PHE A 72 -15.66 -3.55 1.63
C PHE A 72 -16.14 -2.99 2.98
N PRO A 73 -17.31 -2.33 3.04
CA PRO A 73 -17.79 -1.63 4.24
C PRO A 73 -17.94 -2.57 5.45
N GLU A 74 -18.29 -3.83 5.21
CA GLU A 74 -18.40 -4.89 6.21
C GLU A 74 -17.06 -5.24 6.88
N HIS A 75 -15.93 -4.92 6.23
CA HIS A 75 -14.56 -5.08 6.73
C HIS A 75 -13.82 -3.74 6.89
N SER A 76 -14.53 -2.61 6.95
CA SER A 76 -13.94 -1.26 6.97
C SER A 76 -12.97 -0.97 8.14
N LYS A 77 -13.06 -1.74 9.23
CA LYS A 77 -12.14 -1.65 10.38
C LYS A 77 -10.83 -2.42 10.19
N GLN A 78 -10.80 -3.34 9.23
CA GLN A 78 -9.62 -4.14 8.92
C GLN A 78 -8.75 -3.43 7.89
N SER A 79 -7.43 -3.61 7.96
CA SER A 79 -6.53 -3.13 6.92
C SER A 79 -6.95 -3.67 5.55
N PHE A 80 -6.88 -2.82 4.53
CA PHE A 80 -7.24 -3.16 3.15
C PHE A 80 -8.65 -3.73 2.97
N GLY A 81 -9.61 -3.38 3.84
CA GLY A 81 -10.99 -3.91 3.76
C GLY A 81 -11.07 -5.43 3.94
N GLY A 82 -10.18 -5.99 4.77
CA GLY A 82 -10.12 -7.43 5.04
C GLY A 82 -9.55 -8.25 3.88
N ARG A 83 -8.98 -7.61 2.86
CA ARG A 83 -8.38 -8.29 1.71
C ARG A 83 -6.91 -8.59 1.96
N SER A 84 -6.45 -9.73 1.45
CA SER A 84 -5.03 -10.09 1.48
C SER A 84 -4.29 -9.38 0.36
N VAL A 85 -3.50 -8.36 0.70
CA VAL A 85 -2.66 -7.64 -0.25
C VAL A 85 -1.30 -8.33 -0.33
N ILE A 86 -0.80 -8.59 -1.53
CA ILE A 86 0.51 -9.20 -1.80
C ILE A 86 1.31 -8.20 -2.62
N LEU A 87 2.40 -7.70 -2.04
CA LEU A 87 3.30 -6.73 -2.67
C LEU A 87 4.45 -7.49 -3.36
N ILE A 88 4.60 -7.28 -4.67
CA ILE A 88 5.63 -7.89 -5.52
C ILE A 88 6.40 -6.75 -6.19
N GLY A 89 7.70 -6.95 -6.41
CA GLY A 89 8.56 -5.98 -7.08
C GLY A 89 9.98 -5.99 -6.55
N ASP A 90 10.85 -5.27 -7.24
CA ASP A 90 12.26 -5.17 -6.89
C ASP A 90 12.56 -3.79 -6.27
N VAL A 91 13.07 -3.80 -5.04
CA VAL A 91 13.43 -2.59 -4.28
C VAL A 91 14.68 -1.88 -4.82
N PHE A 92 15.43 -2.52 -5.71
CA PHE A 92 16.58 -1.92 -6.39
C PHE A 92 16.21 -1.21 -7.70
N GLN A 93 14.95 -1.32 -8.14
CA GLN A 93 14.41 -0.51 -9.23
C GLN A 93 14.06 0.92 -8.78
N LEU A 94 13.55 1.73 -9.71
CA LEU A 94 13.30 3.17 -9.51
C LEU A 94 12.45 3.47 -8.26
N PRO A 95 12.83 4.47 -7.45
CA PRO A 95 12.02 4.91 -6.31
C PRO A 95 10.72 5.59 -6.77
N PRO A 96 9.70 5.68 -5.89
CA PRO A 96 8.46 6.38 -6.16
C PRO A 96 8.73 7.85 -6.48
N VAL A 97 8.09 8.35 -7.54
CA VAL A 97 8.18 9.74 -7.96
C VAL A 97 7.38 10.60 -6.96
N LEU A 98 8.05 11.57 -6.32
CA LEU A 98 7.45 12.56 -5.39
C LEU A 98 6.85 12.01 -4.08
N ASP A 99 7.13 10.76 -3.70
CA ASP A 99 6.70 10.19 -2.41
C ASP A 99 7.82 9.45 -1.67
N THR A 100 7.60 9.15 -0.39
CA THR A 100 8.55 8.36 0.41
C THR A 100 8.29 6.88 0.22
N GLN A 101 9.37 6.11 0.01
CA GLN A 101 9.32 4.66 -0.17
C GLN A 101 8.68 3.97 1.05
N LEU A 102 7.97 2.86 0.81
CA LEU A 102 7.29 2.11 1.88
C LEU A 102 8.23 1.61 2.97
N TYR A 103 9.47 1.25 2.63
CA TYR A 103 10.46 0.69 3.54
C TYR A 103 11.36 1.74 4.22
N VAL A 104 11.19 3.02 3.91
CA VAL A 104 12.00 4.10 4.53
C VAL A 104 11.32 4.60 5.78
N TYR A 105 11.97 4.37 6.93
CA TYR A 105 11.60 4.99 8.19
C TYR A 105 12.19 6.41 8.26
N ASN A 106 11.35 7.41 8.52
CA ASN A 106 11.79 8.78 8.76
C ASN A 106 11.36 9.23 10.17
N PRO A 107 12.30 9.29 11.15
CA PRO A 107 11.97 9.72 12.52
C PRO A 107 11.59 11.20 12.62
N ASN A 108 12.01 12.01 11.65
CA ASN A 108 11.75 13.46 11.59
C ASN A 108 10.54 13.80 10.71
N GLN A 109 9.75 12.80 10.31
CA GLN A 109 8.56 13.01 9.50
C GLN A 109 7.60 13.90 10.29
N LYS A 110 7.39 15.13 9.79
CA LYS A 110 6.56 16.13 10.46
C LYS A 110 5.20 15.50 10.79
N LYS A 111 4.74 15.71 12.03
CA LYS A 111 3.44 15.24 12.56
C LYS A 111 2.24 15.58 11.65
N HIS A 112 2.41 16.57 10.77
CA HIS A 112 1.43 17.01 9.77
C HIS A 112 1.27 16.08 8.55
N ASP A 113 2.19 15.15 8.25
CA ASP A 113 2.00 14.19 7.14
C ASP A 113 1.45 12.84 7.67
N ILE A 114 0.22 12.90 8.19
CA ILE A 114 -0.52 11.76 8.76
C ILE A 114 -0.67 10.64 7.72
N LEU A 115 -0.83 10.99 6.44
CA LEU A 115 -1.00 10.01 5.38
C LEU A 115 0.24 9.13 5.20
N LYS A 116 1.43 9.73 5.24
CA LYS A 116 2.68 8.95 5.16
C LYS A 116 2.86 8.06 6.39
N SER A 117 2.63 8.58 7.60
CA SER A 117 2.84 7.81 8.83
C SER A 117 1.89 6.63 8.94
N GLU A 118 0.61 6.80 8.59
CA GLU A 118 -0.36 5.72 8.51
C GLU A 118 -0.05 4.72 7.39
N GLY A 119 0.42 5.20 6.23
CA GLY A 119 0.90 4.35 5.15
C GLY A 119 2.08 3.45 5.55
N TYR A 120 3.07 4.02 6.24
CA TYR A 120 4.20 3.26 6.77
C TYR A 120 3.76 2.21 7.80
N LYS A 121 2.87 2.57 8.74
CA LYS A 121 2.32 1.61 9.70
C LYS A 121 1.59 0.45 9.01
N LEU A 122 0.78 0.73 8.00
CA LEU A 122 0.10 -0.30 7.20
C LEU A 122 1.09 -1.25 6.54
N TYR A 123 2.19 -0.73 5.98
CA TYR A 123 3.26 -1.56 5.43
C TYR A 123 3.92 -2.46 6.49
N MET A 124 4.14 -1.95 7.71
CA MET A 124 4.72 -2.74 8.81
C MET A 124 3.77 -3.85 9.30
N VAL A 125 2.46 -3.59 9.35
CA VAL A 125 1.44 -4.61 9.64
C VAL A 125 1.46 -5.70 8.57
N GLN A 126 1.52 -5.30 7.30
CA GLN A 126 1.59 -6.23 6.17
C GLN A 126 2.83 -7.14 6.22
N LYS A 127 3.96 -6.64 6.71
CA LYS A 127 5.19 -7.41 6.91
C LYS A 127 5.12 -8.39 8.09
N GLY A 128 4.04 -8.41 8.87
CA GLY A 128 3.94 -9.21 10.09
C GLY A 128 4.76 -8.67 11.27
N CYS A 129 5.32 -7.46 11.15
CA CYS A 129 6.18 -6.86 12.18
C CYS A 129 5.41 -6.07 13.24
N ALA A 130 4.08 -6.05 13.21
CA ALA A 130 3.25 -5.32 14.16
C ALA A 130 3.02 -6.12 15.46
N SER A 131 4.09 -6.39 16.20
CA SER A 131 4.05 -6.63 17.66
C SER A 131 5.47 -6.70 18.23
N ASP A 132 6.11 -5.56 18.45
CA ASP A 132 6.70 -5.34 19.77
C ASP A 132 7.04 -3.86 20.05
N ARG A 133 7.07 -3.58 21.34
CA ARG A 133 6.97 -2.31 22.06
C ARG A 133 7.92 -1.16 21.66
N THR A 134 7.40 0.06 21.89
CA THR A 134 8.06 1.28 22.36
C THR A 134 9.60 1.40 22.31
N SER A 135 10.05 2.46 21.64
CA SER A 135 11.33 3.19 21.81
C SER A 135 12.60 2.65 21.13
N PRO A 136 13.51 3.56 20.70
CA PRO A 136 14.47 3.31 19.64
C PRO A 136 15.88 3.10 20.19
N THR A 137 16.35 1.86 20.24
CA THR A 137 17.78 1.58 20.36
C THR A 137 18.11 0.24 19.71
N SER A 138 18.95 0.31 18.67
CA SER A 138 19.83 -0.76 18.19
C SER A 138 19.21 -2.15 17.95
N LYS A 139 18.84 -2.43 16.70
CA LYS A 139 19.20 -3.73 16.09
C LYS A 139 19.88 -3.47 14.75
N ARG A 140 21.21 -3.50 14.78
CA ARG A 140 22.06 -3.63 13.58
C ARG A 140 21.59 -4.85 12.79
N TYR A 141 21.57 -4.70 11.47
CA TYR A 141 21.53 -5.81 10.53
C TYR A 141 22.63 -6.82 10.89
N GLY A 142 22.23 -7.94 11.49
CA GLY A 142 23.11 -9.06 11.77
C GLY A 142 23.16 -9.98 10.55
N ILE A 143 24.06 -9.68 9.61
CA ILE A 143 24.57 -10.69 8.68
C ILE A 143 25.35 -11.68 9.55
N ARG A 144 24.87 -12.91 9.68
CA ARG A 144 25.65 -13.99 10.32
C ARG A 144 26.79 -14.38 9.37
N PRO A 145 28.07 -14.32 9.79
CA PRO A 145 29.12 -14.93 9.00
C PRO A 145 28.98 -16.45 9.11
N VAL A 146 29.01 -17.12 7.96
CA VAL A 146 29.17 -18.57 7.86
C VAL A 146 30.66 -18.83 8.07
N VAL A 147 31.04 -19.37 9.23
CA VAL A 147 32.39 -19.89 9.47
C VAL A 147 32.41 -21.36 9.06
N GLY A 148 33.31 -21.69 8.14
CA GLY A 148 33.82 -23.04 7.91
C GLY A 148 35.06 -23.29 8.75
#